data_AF-A0A124FQV7-F1
#
_entry.id   AF-A0A124FQV7-F1
#
_cell.length_a   1.000
_cell.length_b   1.000
_cell.length_c   1.000
_cell.angle_alpha   90.00
_cell.angle_beta   90.00
_cell.angle_gamma   90.00
#
_symmetry.space_group_name_H-M   'P 1'
#
loop_
_entity.id
_entity.type
_entity.pdbx_description
1 polymer ?
#
loop_
_entity_poly.entity_id
_entity_poly.type
_entity_poly.pdbx_seq_one_letter_code
_entity_poly.pdbx_strand_id
1 'polypeptide(L)'
;MNEGKMIDASFTVAPRQRNKREENKIIKEGRGDELWNDEPNKKRHKDIDARWTKKNNETFYGYKNHTKVDTKSKFIDNYVVTDASVHDSQPLDDLLTYKDNGQNLYADSAYTGDDQEKIVSKYEMNNCIHEKGYRNKPLTDEQKNQNREKSKTRARVEHVFNLI
;
A
#
# COMPACT_ATOMS: atom_id res chain seq x y z
N MET A 1 9.24 23.33 -7.66
CA MET A 1 8.67 22.50 -8.75
C MET A 1 8.76 21.06 -8.30
N ASN A 2 7.62 20.44 -8.00
CA ASN A 2 7.54 19.02 -7.66
C ASN A 2 7.49 18.26 -8.99
N GLU A 3 8.47 17.39 -9.23
CA GLU A 3 8.69 16.75 -10.56
C GLU A 3 8.03 15.35 -10.66
N GLY A 4 7.11 15.03 -9.74
CA GLY A 4 6.34 13.78 -9.76
C GLY A 4 6.13 13.22 -8.35
N LYS A 5 5.11 12.38 -8.21
CA LYS A 5 4.78 11.66 -6.99
C LYS A 5 4.95 10.17 -7.21
N MET A 6 5.45 9.48 -6.18
CA MET A 6 5.58 8.04 -6.18
C MET A 6 4.80 7.45 -5.02
N ILE A 7 4.15 6.31 -5.26
CA ILE A 7 3.45 5.58 -4.22
C ILE A 7 4.05 4.19 -4.08
N ASP A 8 4.31 3.81 -2.83
CA ASP A 8 4.75 2.48 -2.45
C ASP A 8 4.19 2.06 -1.09
N ALA A 9 4.18 0.75 -0.84
CA ALA A 9 3.68 0.16 0.40
C ALA A 9 4.71 -0.78 1.03
N SER A 10 5.01 -0.57 2.31
CA SER A 10 5.91 -1.42 3.10
C SER A 10 5.16 -2.10 4.25
N PHE A 11 5.62 -3.29 4.65
CA PHE A 11 5.05 -4.01 5.79
C PHE A 11 5.65 -3.56 7.11
N THR A 12 4.81 -3.45 8.13
CA THR A 12 5.23 -3.33 9.54
C THR A 12 4.76 -4.56 10.29
N VAL A 13 5.71 -5.40 10.71
CA VAL A 13 5.40 -6.67 11.40
C VAL A 13 5.03 -6.40 12.85
N ALA A 14 3.86 -6.86 13.25
CA ALA A 14 3.39 -6.84 14.63
C ALA A 14 3.72 -8.17 15.34
N PRO A 15 3.86 -8.17 16.68
CA PRO A 15 3.99 -9.39 17.44
C PRO A 15 2.81 -10.34 17.21
N ARG A 16 3.11 -11.59 16.83
CA ARG A 16 2.08 -12.60 16.54
C ARG A 16 1.35 -12.97 17.83
N GLN A 17 0.04 -12.74 17.84
CA GLN A 17 -0.82 -12.99 18.99
C GLN A 17 -1.29 -14.45 19.04
N ARG A 18 -1.25 -15.06 20.23
CA ARG A 18 -1.88 -16.36 20.49
C ARG A 18 -3.29 -16.11 21.02
N ASN A 19 -4.28 -16.31 20.16
CA ASN A 19 -5.70 -16.18 20.45
C ASN A 19 -6.41 -17.49 20.12
N LYS A 20 -7.50 -17.79 20.81
CA LYS A 20 -8.40 -18.89 20.48
C LYS A 20 -9.11 -18.63 19.15
N ARG A 21 -9.64 -19.69 18.54
CA ARG A 21 -10.37 -19.57 17.25
C ARG A 21 -11.59 -18.65 17.35
N GLU A 22 -12.36 -18.76 18.42
CA GLU A 22 -13.54 -17.91 18.66
C GLU A 22 -13.15 -16.43 18.84
N GLU A 23 -12.09 -16.15 19.62
CA GLU A 23 -11.56 -14.79 19.78
C GLU A 23 -11.13 -14.21 18.42
N ASN A 24 -10.44 -14.99 17.60
CA ASN A 24 -10.05 -14.55 16.25
C ASN A 24 -11.24 -14.31 15.33
N LYS A 25 -12.35 -15.03 15.49
CA LYS A 25 -13.56 -14.80 14.70
C LYS A 25 -14.18 -13.44 15.06
N ILE A 26 -14.32 -13.16 16.35
CA ILE A 26 -14.84 -11.89 16.87
C ILE A 26 -13.97 -10.71 16.42
N ILE A 27 -12.64 -10.86 16.46
CA ILE A 27 -11.71 -9.83 15.96
C ILE A 27 -11.91 -9.56 14.47
N LYS A 28 -12.05 -10.62 13.65
CA LYS A 28 -12.28 -10.48 12.20
C LYS A 28 -13.61 -9.84 11.85
N GLU A 29 -14.62 -9.98 12.72
CA GLU A 29 -15.91 -9.31 12.60
C GLU A 29 -15.87 -7.83 13.04
N GLY A 30 -14.70 -7.31 13.43
CA GLY A 30 -14.56 -5.93 13.91
C GLY A 30 -15.07 -5.70 15.34
N ARG A 31 -15.36 -6.78 16.06
CA ARG A 31 -15.92 -6.76 17.42
C ARG A 31 -14.88 -7.07 18.51
N GLY A 32 -13.61 -6.85 18.21
CA GLY A 32 -12.49 -7.17 19.12
C GLY A 32 -12.59 -6.48 20.49
N ASP A 33 -13.22 -5.31 20.55
CA ASP A 33 -13.43 -4.56 21.80
C ASP A 33 -14.32 -5.27 22.82
N GLU A 34 -15.12 -6.24 22.41
CA GLU A 34 -15.96 -7.04 23.31
C GLU A 34 -15.13 -8.08 24.11
N LEU A 35 -13.88 -8.35 23.69
CA LEU A 35 -13.05 -9.38 24.28
C LEU A 35 -12.25 -8.88 25.50
N TRP A 36 -12.05 -9.79 26.45
CA TRP A 36 -11.17 -9.62 27.63
C TRP A 36 -11.48 -8.39 28.49
N ASN A 37 -12.75 -7.94 28.52
CA ASN A 37 -13.18 -6.81 29.34
C ASN A 37 -13.05 -7.08 30.86
N ASP A 38 -13.09 -8.33 31.25
CA ASP A 38 -12.81 -8.85 32.59
C ASP A 38 -11.31 -9.02 32.90
N GLU A 39 -10.47 -9.08 31.86
CA GLU A 39 -9.01 -9.23 31.96
C GLU A 39 -8.27 -7.99 31.38
N PRO A 40 -8.36 -6.80 32.02
CA PRO A 40 -7.87 -5.56 31.43
C PRO A 40 -6.36 -5.58 31.18
N ASN A 41 -5.58 -6.29 32.01
CA ASN A 41 -4.14 -6.49 31.82
C ASN A 41 -3.86 -7.23 30.50
N LYS A 42 -4.65 -8.24 30.16
CA LYS A 42 -4.52 -9.00 28.93
C LYS A 42 -4.96 -8.17 27.73
N LYS A 43 -6.11 -7.49 27.83
CA LYS A 43 -6.66 -6.65 26.75
C LYS A 43 -5.66 -5.62 26.24
N ARG A 44 -4.94 -4.94 27.15
CA ARG A 44 -3.87 -3.97 26.81
C ARG A 44 -2.72 -4.53 25.97
N HIS A 45 -2.46 -5.84 26.06
CA HIS A 45 -1.39 -6.51 25.31
C HIS A 45 -1.87 -7.12 23.99
N LYS A 46 -3.18 -7.04 23.70
CA LYS A 46 -3.78 -7.62 22.50
C LYS A 46 -3.93 -6.55 21.43
N ASP A 47 -3.28 -6.81 20.30
CA ASP A 47 -3.54 -6.08 19.05
C ASP A 47 -4.74 -6.75 18.36
N ILE A 48 -5.84 -6.00 18.24
CA ILE A 48 -7.10 -6.43 17.60
C ILE A 48 -7.25 -5.88 16.17
N ASP A 49 -6.31 -5.07 15.70
CA ASP A 49 -6.38 -4.38 14.40
C ASP A 49 -5.45 -5.02 13.37
N ALA A 50 -4.31 -5.57 13.79
CA ALA A 50 -3.39 -6.29 12.93
C ALA A 50 -4.08 -7.47 12.21
N ARG A 51 -3.71 -7.69 10.95
CA ARG A 51 -4.22 -8.79 10.13
C ARG A 51 -3.10 -9.59 9.49
N TRP A 52 -3.46 -10.80 9.06
CA TRP A 52 -2.57 -11.70 8.34
C TRP A 52 -2.66 -11.44 6.83
N THR A 53 -1.54 -11.55 6.13
CA THR A 53 -1.48 -11.58 4.68
C THR A 53 -0.36 -12.47 4.18
N LYS A 54 -0.40 -12.82 2.89
CA LYS A 54 0.65 -13.59 2.21
C LYS A 54 1.09 -12.87 0.95
N LYS A 55 2.38 -12.53 0.84
CA LYS A 55 3.02 -11.92 -0.35
C LYS A 55 4.28 -12.72 -0.69
N ASN A 56 4.47 -13.07 -1.96
CA ASN A 56 5.65 -13.80 -2.44
C ASN A 56 5.98 -15.09 -1.65
N ASN A 57 4.95 -15.86 -1.30
CA ASN A 57 5.04 -17.06 -0.48
C ASN A 57 5.44 -16.85 1.00
N GLU A 58 5.69 -15.61 1.41
CA GLU A 58 5.94 -15.22 2.81
C GLU A 58 4.66 -14.73 3.48
N THR A 59 4.56 -14.97 4.79
CA THR A 59 3.37 -14.63 5.58
C THR A 59 3.69 -13.52 6.58
N PHE A 60 2.93 -12.43 6.50
CA PHE A 60 3.08 -11.25 7.34
C PHE A 60 1.89 -11.12 8.29
N TYR A 61 2.14 -10.66 9.51
CA TYR A 61 1.11 -10.26 10.47
C TYR A 61 1.43 -8.85 10.94
N GLY A 62 0.45 -7.94 10.83
CA GLY A 62 0.63 -6.56 11.23
C GLY A 62 -0.08 -5.61 10.29
N TYR A 63 0.67 -4.62 9.82
CA TYR A 63 0.17 -3.45 9.09
C TYR A 63 0.95 -3.24 7.79
N LYS A 64 0.41 -2.37 6.94
CA LYS A 64 1.11 -1.77 5.81
C LYS A 64 1.13 -0.25 5.96
N ASN A 65 2.27 0.34 5.66
CA ASN A 65 2.39 1.79 5.50
C ASN A 65 2.44 2.10 4.00
N HIS A 66 1.40 2.75 3.49
CA HIS A 66 1.30 3.24 2.13
C HIS A 66 1.75 4.69 2.14
N THR A 67 2.66 5.06 1.26
CA THR A 67 3.33 6.36 1.34
C THR A 67 3.38 7.02 -0.01
N LYS A 68 3.19 8.34 -0.03
CA LYS A 68 3.40 9.21 -1.18
C LYS A 68 4.69 9.98 -0.98
N VAL A 69 5.60 9.85 -1.93
CA VAL A 69 6.95 10.43 -1.87
C VAL A 69 7.19 11.32 -3.08
N ASP A 70 7.84 12.46 -2.86
CA ASP A 70 8.29 13.32 -3.93
C ASP A 70 9.52 12.71 -4.64
N THR A 71 9.44 12.56 -5.97
CA THR A 71 10.45 11.82 -6.77
C THR A 71 11.83 12.47 -6.77
N LYS A 72 11.91 13.79 -6.53
CA LYS A 72 13.15 14.56 -6.59
C LYS A 72 13.80 14.69 -5.22
N SER A 73 13.05 15.19 -4.25
CA SER A 73 13.55 15.45 -2.90
C SER A 73 13.59 14.21 -2.02
N LYS A 74 12.85 13.15 -2.39
CA LYS A 74 12.69 11.91 -1.62
C LYS A 74 12.02 12.11 -0.25
N PHE A 75 11.31 13.22 -0.06
CA PHE A 75 10.52 13.44 1.15
C PHE A 75 9.16 12.77 1.06
N ILE A 76 8.70 12.27 2.20
CA ILE A 76 7.35 11.72 2.36
C ILE A 76 6.39 12.91 2.44
N ASP A 77 5.48 13.00 1.48
CA ASP A 77 4.44 14.03 1.42
C ASP A 77 3.20 13.62 2.20
N ASN A 78 2.84 12.34 2.14
CA ASN A 78 1.65 11.78 2.78
C ASN A 78 1.85 10.29 3.06
N TYR A 79 1.12 9.76 4.03
CA TYR A 79 1.11 8.33 4.31
C TYR A 79 -0.23 7.88 4.90
N VAL A 80 -0.55 6.61 4.71
CA VAL A 80 -1.74 5.93 5.24
C VAL A 80 -1.30 4.59 5.80
N VAL A 81 -1.73 4.29 7.03
CA VAL A 81 -1.49 2.98 7.65
C VAL A 81 -2.77 2.16 7.61
N THR A 82 -2.67 0.93 7.12
CA THR A 82 -3.76 -0.03 7.13
C THR A 82 -3.30 -1.33 7.77
N ASP A 83 -4.23 -2.23 8.10
CA ASP A 83 -3.82 -3.59 8.40
C ASP A 83 -3.16 -4.25 7.17
N ALA A 84 -2.38 -5.30 7.40
CA ALA A 84 -1.57 -5.92 6.36
C ALA A 84 -2.38 -6.63 5.27
N SER A 85 -3.66 -6.92 5.49
CA SER A 85 -4.51 -7.61 4.51
C SER A 85 -5.01 -6.69 3.41
N VAL A 86 -5.07 -5.38 3.64
CA VAL A 86 -5.50 -4.40 2.64
C VAL A 86 -4.58 -4.41 1.42
N HIS A 87 -5.18 -4.40 0.24
CA HIS A 87 -4.46 -4.37 -1.02
C HIS A 87 -3.83 -2.99 -1.25
N ASP A 88 -2.59 -2.97 -1.78
CA ASP A 88 -1.76 -1.76 -1.90
C ASP A 88 -2.48 -0.62 -2.65
N SER A 89 -3.34 -0.95 -3.60
CA SER A 89 -4.06 0.03 -4.42
C SER A 89 -5.29 0.69 -3.77
N GLN A 90 -5.74 0.21 -2.62
CA GLN A 90 -6.97 0.70 -1.97
C GLN A 90 -6.80 2.11 -1.39
N PRO A 91 -5.71 2.44 -0.68
CA PRO A 91 -5.54 3.76 -0.06
C PRO A 91 -5.11 4.86 -1.02
N LEU A 92 -5.19 4.63 -2.34
CA LEU A 92 -4.70 5.56 -3.34
C LEU A 92 -5.40 6.92 -3.25
N ASP A 93 -6.72 6.94 -3.02
CA ASP A 93 -7.50 8.18 -2.92
C ASP A 93 -7.08 9.01 -1.70
N ASP A 94 -6.77 8.36 -0.58
CA ASP A 94 -6.36 8.98 0.67
C ASP A 94 -4.94 9.58 0.59
N LEU A 95 -4.10 9.05 -0.31
CA LEU A 95 -2.72 9.52 -0.50
C LEU A 95 -2.64 10.76 -1.38
N LEU A 96 -3.50 10.86 -2.40
CA LEU A 96 -3.47 11.91 -3.40
C LEU A 96 -4.22 13.16 -2.95
N THR A 97 -3.82 14.30 -3.50
CA THR A 97 -4.42 15.61 -3.20
C THR A 97 -4.56 16.42 -4.48
N TYR A 98 -5.48 17.39 -4.52
CA TYR A 98 -5.61 18.29 -5.68
C TYR A 98 -4.37 19.14 -5.99
N LYS A 99 -3.40 19.21 -5.06
CA LYS A 99 -2.09 19.85 -5.30
C LYS A 99 -1.18 19.01 -6.20
N ASP A 100 -1.53 17.74 -6.42
CA ASP A 100 -0.78 16.82 -7.26
C ASP A 100 -1.15 16.90 -8.75
N ASN A 101 -2.15 17.75 -9.09
CA ASN A 101 -2.59 18.00 -10.46
C ASN A 101 -1.43 18.30 -11.41
N GLY A 102 -1.43 17.64 -12.58
CA GLY A 102 -0.45 17.81 -13.65
C GLY A 102 0.89 17.14 -13.37
N GLN A 103 1.08 16.51 -12.20
CA GLN A 103 2.29 15.79 -11.86
C GLN A 103 2.21 14.33 -12.31
N ASN A 104 3.37 13.72 -12.56
CA ASN A 104 3.47 12.31 -12.89
C ASN A 104 3.28 11.44 -11.65
N LEU A 105 2.39 10.44 -11.73
CA LEU A 105 2.20 9.44 -10.68
C LEU A 105 2.92 8.14 -11.03
N TYR A 106 3.95 7.80 -10.28
CA TYR A 106 4.69 6.55 -10.42
C TYR A 106 4.25 5.56 -9.33
N ALA A 107 3.84 4.35 -9.72
CA ALA A 107 3.52 3.29 -8.77
C ALA A 107 3.71 1.90 -9.40
N ASP A 108 3.59 0.86 -8.58
CA ASP A 108 3.59 -0.52 -9.06
C ASP A 108 2.36 -0.86 -9.87
N SER A 109 2.48 -1.88 -10.71
CA SER A 109 1.38 -2.51 -11.41
C SER A 109 0.26 -3.00 -10.49
N ALA A 110 0.52 -3.20 -9.20
CA ALA A 110 -0.52 -3.42 -8.20
C ALA A 110 -1.54 -2.26 -8.14
N TYR A 111 -1.14 -1.03 -8.47
CA TYR A 111 -2.00 0.16 -8.52
C TYR A 111 -2.72 0.36 -9.86
N THR A 112 -2.89 -0.71 -10.65
CA THR A 112 -3.66 -0.69 -11.90
C THR A 112 -5.07 -1.24 -11.71
N GLY A 113 -6.05 -0.63 -12.39
CA GLY A 113 -7.45 -1.03 -12.38
C GLY A 113 -8.37 0.16 -12.62
N ASP A 114 -9.63 -0.12 -12.99
CA ASP A 114 -10.62 0.91 -13.34
C ASP A 114 -10.82 1.93 -12.22
N ASP A 115 -10.81 1.48 -10.96
CA ASP A 115 -11.00 2.38 -9.81
C ASP A 115 -9.77 3.26 -9.58
N GLN A 116 -8.56 2.72 -9.77
CA GLN A 116 -7.33 3.50 -9.70
C GLN A 116 -7.27 4.52 -10.85
N GLU A 117 -7.67 4.16 -12.06
CA GLU A 117 -7.75 5.09 -13.19
C GLU A 117 -8.72 6.24 -12.92
N LYS A 118 -9.88 5.97 -12.31
CA LYS A 118 -10.82 7.02 -11.89
C LYS A 118 -10.20 7.94 -10.84
N ILE A 119 -9.48 7.40 -9.86
CA ILE A 119 -8.82 8.19 -8.82
C ILE A 119 -7.71 9.06 -9.43
N VAL A 120 -6.85 8.51 -10.29
CA VAL A 120 -5.79 9.27 -10.97
C VAL A 120 -6.38 10.38 -11.83
N SER A 121 -7.49 10.11 -12.52
CA SER A 121 -8.22 11.10 -13.31
C SER A 121 -8.88 12.17 -12.44
N LYS A 122 -9.46 11.81 -11.29
CA LYS A 122 -10.06 12.74 -10.31
C LYS A 122 -9.06 13.80 -9.84
N TYR A 123 -7.79 13.42 -9.69
CA TYR A 123 -6.72 14.35 -9.30
C TYR A 123 -5.95 14.95 -10.48
N GLU A 124 -6.36 14.67 -11.72
CA GLU A 124 -5.77 15.21 -12.95
C GLU A 124 -4.25 14.93 -13.05
N MET A 125 -3.82 13.75 -12.59
CA MET A 125 -2.42 13.34 -12.62
C MET A 125 -2.07 12.59 -13.90
N ASN A 126 -0.81 12.69 -14.33
CA ASN A 126 -0.32 11.88 -15.45
C ASN A 126 -0.04 10.45 -14.97
N ASN A 127 -0.78 9.48 -15.50
CA ASN A 127 -0.64 8.09 -15.10
C ASN A 127 0.69 7.50 -15.61
N CYS A 128 1.66 7.32 -14.71
CA CYS A 128 2.94 6.65 -14.96
C CYS A 128 3.06 5.33 -14.17
N ILE A 129 1.93 4.71 -13.83
CA ILE A 129 1.88 3.41 -13.17
C ILE A 129 2.37 2.33 -14.15
N HIS A 130 3.05 1.31 -13.63
CA HIS A 130 3.49 0.19 -14.45
C HIS A 130 2.30 -0.59 -15.01
N GLU A 131 2.40 -0.94 -16.29
CA GLU A 131 1.41 -1.80 -16.92
C GLU A 131 1.70 -3.27 -16.59
N LYS A 132 0.64 -4.07 -16.38
CA LYS A 132 0.75 -5.53 -16.22
C LYS A 132 0.13 -6.25 -17.41
N GLY A 133 0.72 -7.39 -17.74
CA GLY A 133 0.08 -8.34 -18.65
C GLY A 133 -1.11 -9.02 -17.97
N TYR A 134 -2.11 -9.35 -18.76
CA TYR A 134 -3.28 -10.11 -18.32
C TYR A 134 -3.30 -11.49 -18.98
N ARG A 135 -4.15 -12.39 -18.48
CA ARG A 135 -4.35 -13.70 -19.09
C ARG A 135 -4.72 -13.52 -20.58
N ASN A 136 -3.95 -14.16 -21.46
CA ASN A 136 -4.08 -14.06 -22.92
C ASN A 136 -3.83 -12.66 -23.52
N LYS A 137 -3.30 -11.72 -22.73
CA LYS A 137 -2.90 -10.37 -23.17
C LYS A 137 -1.54 -10.02 -22.54
N PRO A 138 -0.43 -10.62 -23.03
CA PRO A 138 0.90 -10.29 -22.55
C PRO A 138 1.25 -8.84 -22.90
N LEU A 139 2.22 -8.27 -22.17
CA LEU A 139 2.75 -6.95 -22.48
C LEU A 139 3.40 -6.93 -23.86
N THR A 140 3.11 -5.90 -24.65
CA THR A 140 3.82 -5.61 -25.89
C THR A 140 5.26 -5.17 -25.59
N ASP A 141 6.15 -5.24 -26.58
CA ASP A 141 7.54 -4.81 -26.39
C ASP A 141 7.64 -3.30 -26.12
N GLU A 142 6.69 -2.52 -26.67
CA GLU A 142 6.56 -1.09 -26.36
C GLU A 142 6.20 -0.87 -24.88
N GLN A 143 5.19 -1.59 -24.35
CA GLN A 143 4.83 -1.49 -22.93
C GLN A 143 5.98 -1.92 -22.01
N LYS A 144 6.76 -2.94 -22.40
CA LYS A 144 7.95 -3.36 -21.65
C LYS A 144 9.02 -2.26 -21.63
N ASN A 145 9.27 -1.61 -22.76
CA ASN A 145 10.22 -0.51 -22.85
C ASN A 145 9.75 0.69 -22.02
N GLN A 146 8.47 1.04 -22.06
CA GLN A 146 7.91 2.09 -21.22
C GLN A 146 8.02 1.77 -19.73
N ASN A 147 7.69 0.52 -19.33
CA ASN A 147 7.89 0.06 -17.95
C ASN A 147 9.37 0.13 -17.54
N ARG A 148 10.31 -0.16 -18.44
CA ARG A 148 11.75 -0.04 -18.18
C ARG A 148 12.19 1.41 -17.92
N GLU A 149 11.64 2.36 -18.66
CA GLU A 149 11.90 3.79 -18.40
C GLU A 149 11.27 4.24 -17.08
N LYS A 150 10.01 3.89 -16.82
CA LYS A 150 9.31 4.15 -15.53
C LYS A 150 10.08 3.59 -14.33
N SER A 151 10.68 2.40 -14.49
CA SER A 151 11.46 1.73 -13.44
C SER A 151 12.71 2.52 -13.01
N LYS A 152 13.37 3.25 -13.92
CA LYS A 152 14.55 4.07 -13.57
C LYS A 152 14.19 5.17 -12.57
N THR A 153 13.02 5.78 -12.73
CA THR A 153 12.50 6.77 -11.79
C THR A 153 12.14 6.13 -10.45
N ARG A 154 11.51 4.95 -10.46
CA ARG A 154 11.16 4.19 -9.24
C ARG A 154 12.37 3.77 -8.40
N ALA A 155 13.43 3.26 -9.03
CA ALA A 155 14.62 2.80 -8.33
C ALA A 155 15.28 3.88 -7.45
N ARG A 156 15.13 5.16 -7.80
CA ARG A 156 15.72 6.27 -7.01
C ARG A 156 15.09 6.40 -5.62
N VAL A 157 13.85 5.97 -5.45
CA VAL A 157 13.05 6.17 -4.23
C VAL A 157 12.91 4.89 -3.41
N GLU A 158 13.18 3.69 -3.96
CA GLU A 158 13.31 2.45 -3.16
C GLU A 158 14.28 2.63 -1.97
N HIS A 159 15.29 3.49 -2.11
CA HIS A 159 16.19 3.87 -1.02
C HIS A 159 15.52 4.54 0.19
N VAL A 160 14.35 5.17 0.03
CA VAL A 160 13.60 5.79 1.14
C VAL A 160 13.01 4.73 2.07
N PHE A 161 12.68 3.55 1.52
CA PHE A 161 12.10 2.43 2.27
C PHE A 161 13.15 1.46 2.83
N ASN A 162 14.40 1.51 2.34
CA ASN A 162 15.52 0.69 2.81
C ASN A 162 16.17 1.19 4.13
N LEU A 163 15.43 1.93 4.95
CA LEU A 163 15.85 2.35 6.28
C LEU A 163 14.88 1.83 7.34
N ILE A 164 14.64 0.52 7.34
CA ILE A 164 14.02 -0.22 8.46
C ILE A 164 14.73 -1.57 8.62
#